data_AF-A0A6V7I9C3-F1
#
_entry.id   AF-A0A6V7I9C3-F1
#
_cell.length_a   1.000
_cell.length_b   1.000
_cell.length_c   1.000
_cell.angle_alpha   90.00
_cell.angle_beta   90.00
_cell.angle_gamma   90.00
#
_symmetry.space_group_name_H-M   'P 1'
#
loop_
_entity.id
_entity.type
_entity.pdbx_description
1 polymer ?
#
loop_
_entity_poly.entity_id
_entity_poly.type
_entity_poly.pdbx_seq_one_letter_code
_entity_poly.pdbx_strand_id
1 'polypeptide(L)'
;ANVGFRKPANQSTTVRGGDASHGNDGDFSTEHDGKRCTETQNEPSPWWRVDLLKPYAVKVVRVTTRGCCGHQPLQDIEIRVGNSSTELQRNPLCAWFPGTI
;
A
#
# COMPACT_ATOMS: atom_id res chain seq x y z
N ALA A 1 -10.38 -14.43 5.57
CA ALA A 1 -9.97 -14.39 4.15
C ALA A 1 -9.32 -13.05 3.86
N ASN A 2 -8.30 -13.01 2.99
CA ASN A 2 -7.75 -11.74 2.50
C ASN A 2 -8.70 -11.17 1.44
N VAL A 3 -9.45 -10.12 1.78
CA VAL A 3 -10.45 -9.51 0.88
C VAL A 3 -9.85 -8.57 -0.17
N GLY A 4 -8.59 -8.15 0.02
CA GLY A 4 -7.86 -7.29 -0.91
C GLY A 4 -7.07 -8.03 -1.98
N PHE A 5 -6.97 -9.36 -1.89
CA PHE A 5 -6.18 -10.19 -2.81
C PHE A 5 -6.64 -10.02 -4.27
N ARG A 6 -5.71 -9.63 -5.15
CA ARG A 6 -5.89 -9.38 -6.59
C ARG A 6 -7.07 -8.48 -6.94
N LYS A 7 -7.44 -7.60 -6.01
CA LYS A 7 -8.40 -6.53 -6.25
C LYS A 7 -7.72 -5.38 -7.01
N PRO A 8 -8.48 -4.51 -7.70
CA PRO A 8 -7.87 -3.36 -8.35
C PRO A 8 -7.08 -2.53 -7.36
N ALA A 9 -5.80 -2.31 -7.67
CA ALA A 9 -4.90 -1.49 -6.88
C ALA A 9 -4.42 -0.31 -7.72
N ASN A 10 -4.18 0.81 -7.07
CA ASN A 10 -3.63 2.01 -7.70
C ASN A 10 -2.70 2.73 -6.73
N GLN A 11 -1.83 3.58 -7.26
CA GLN A 11 -0.90 4.37 -6.48
C GLN A 11 -0.70 5.75 -7.13
N SER A 12 -0.18 6.71 -6.36
CA SER A 12 0.03 8.09 -6.78
C SER A 12 0.87 8.21 -8.05
N THR A 13 1.99 7.50 -8.08
CA THR A 13 2.92 7.42 -9.21
C THR A 13 3.55 6.04 -9.28
N THR A 14 4.13 5.67 -10.42
CA THR A 14 4.75 4.34 -10.61
C THR A 14 6.15 4.48 -11.16
N VAL A 15 7.13 3.86 -10.49
CA VAL A 15 8.46 3.57 -11.05
C VAL A 15 8.38 2.29 -11.90
N ARG A 16 9.20 2.21 -12.95
CA ARG A 16 9.23 1.04 -13.85
C ARG A 16 9.47 -0.26 -13.05
N GLY A 17 8.50 -1.17 -13.06
CA GLY A 17 8.56 -2.45 -12.34
C GLY A 17 7.94 -2.44 -10.93
N GLY A 18 7.46 -1.28 -10.48
CA GLY A 18 6.84 -1.06 -9.16
C GLY A 18 5.32 -1.01 -9.20
N ASP A 19 4.66 -1.81 -10.05
CA ASP A 19 3.20 -1.75 -10.25
C ASP A 19 2.41 -1.94 -8.95
N ALA A 20 1.33 -1.17 -8.79
CA ALA A 20 0.49 -1.19 -7.59
C ALA A 20 -0.08 -2.58 -7.26
N SER A 21 -0.30 -3.42 -8.28
CA SER A 21 -0.81 -4.79 -8.10
C SER A 21 0.12 -5.71 -7.32
N HIS A 22 1.41 -5.39 -7.25
CA HIS A 22 2.35 -6.16 -6.42
C HIS A 22 2.02 -6.06 -4.92
N GLY A 23 1.31 -5.01 -4.48
CA GLY A 23 0.95 -4.83 -3.07
C GLY A 23 -0.14 -5.80 -2.58
N ASN A 24 -0.80 -6.52 -3.50
CA ASN A 24 -1.91 -7.42 -3.18
C ASN A 24 -1.97 -8.69 -4.03
N ASP A 25 -0.86 -9.11 -4.63
CA ASP A 25 -0.77 -10.28 -5.49
C ASP A 25 -0.61 -11.63 -4.75
N GLY A 26 -0.33 -11.58 -3.45
CA GLY A 26 -0.14 -12.73 -2.56
C GLY A 26 1.31 -13.18 -2.38
N ASP A 27 2.28 -12.52 -3.01
CA ASP A 27 3.70 -12.70 -2.76
C ASP A 27 4.12 -11.85 -1.55
N PHE A 28 4.81 -12.47 -0.58
CA PHE A 28 5.31 -11.80 0.63
C PHE A 28 6.83 -11.64 0.62
N SER A 29 7.49 -11.92 -0.50
CA SER A 29 8.92 -11.75 -0.63
C SER A 29 9.33 -10.29 -0.46
N THR A 30 10.38 -10.08 0.32
CA THR A 30 10.90 -8.75 0.65
C THR A 30 12.09 -8.35 -0.22
N GLU A 31 12.49 -9.24 -1.15
CA GLU A 31 13.55 -9.03 -2.13
C GLU A 31 12.99 -8.44 -3.42
N HIS A 32 13.23 -7.15 -3.61
CA HIS A 32 12.82 -6.44 -4.81
C HIS A 32 13.95 -6.45 -5.84
N ASP A 33 14.00 -7.52 -6.66
CA ASP A 33 14.73 -7.52 -7.93
C ASP A 33 13.98 -6.70 -9.01
N GLY A 34 13.33 -5.60 -8.59
CA GLY A 34 12.61 -4.66 -9.45
C GLY A 34 11.24 -5.11 -9.96
N LYS A 35 10.64 -6.17 -9.41
CA LYS A 35 9.39 -6.75 -9.94
C LYS A 35 8.42 -7.33 -8.89
N ARG A 36 8.63 -7.07 -7.60
CA ARG A 36 7.85 -7.75 -6.54
C ARG A 36 7.22 -6.83 -5.51
N CYS A 37 7.74 -5.62 -5.33
CA CYS A 37 7.13 -4.61 -4.48
C CYS A 37 6.47 -3.52 -5.32
N THR A 38 5.54 -2.80 -4.71
CA THR A 38 5.03 -1.53 -5.23
C THR A 38 6.11 -0.45 -5.08
N GLU A 39 6.22 0.46 -6.02
CA GLU A 39 7.17 1.57 -5.93
C GLU A 39 6.64 2.83 -6.61
N THR A 40 6.51 3.89 -5.82
CA THR A 40 6.18 5.23 -6.28
C THR A 40 7.47 5.99 -6.63
N GLN A 41 7.33 7.09 -7.36
CA GLN A 41 8.41 8.06 -7.46
C GLN A 41 8.59 8.78 -6.12
N ASN A 42 9.70 9.51 -5.97
CA ASN A 42 9.90 10.39 -4.83
C ASN A 42 8.94 11.60 -4.96
N GLU A 43 7.97 11.68 -4.06
CA GLU A 43 6.95 12.73 -4.03
C GLU A 43 6.56 13.06 -2.57
N PRO A 44 5.98 14.24 -2.28
CA PRO A 44 5.74 14.68 -0.89
C PRO A 44 4.71 13.88 -0.10
N SER A 45 3.78 13.19 -0.78
CA SER A 45 2.67 12.46 -0.13
C SER A 45 2.25 11.26 -0.98
N PRO A 46 3.14 10.26 -1.13
CA PRO A 46 2.84 9.09 -1.94
C PRO A 46 1.71 8.29 -1.30
N TRP A 47 0.88 7.67 -2.12
CA TRP A 47 -0.20 6.82 -1.62
C TRP A 47 -0.33 5.55 -2.46
N TRP A 48 -0.79 4.50 -1.80
CA TRP A 48 -1.23 3.26 -2.43
C TRP A 48 -2.64 2.92 -1.93
N ARG A 49 -3.48 2.38 -2.81
CA ARG A 49 -4.88 2.05 -2.52
C ARG A 49 -5.27 0.74 -3.19
N VAL A 50 -6.07 -0.06 -2.48
CA VAL A 50 -6.84 -1.16 -3.04
C VAL A 50 -8.34 -0.87 -2.99
N ASP A 51 -9.03 -1.06 -4.12
CA ASP A 51 -10.49 -1.01 -4.20
C ASP A 51 -11.07 -2.40 -3.96
N LEU A 52 -11.75 -2.58 -2.82
CA LEU A 52 -12.34 -3.88 -2.46
C LEU A 52 -13.59 -4.24 -3.31
N LEU A 53 -14.03 -3.36 -4.21
CA LEU A 53 -15.19 -3.46 -5.11
C LEU A 53 -16.57 -3.48 -4.43
N LYS A 54 -16.61 -3.82 -3.15
CA LYS A 54 -17.81 -3.72 -2.31
C LYS A 54 -17.40 -3.43 -0.86
N PRO A 55 -18.32 -2.94 -0.03
CA PRO A 55 -18.02 -2.72 1.38
C PRO A 55 -17.67 -4.03 2.11
N TYR A 56 -16.61 -3.98 2.92
CA TYR A 56 -16.21 -5.07 3.81
C TYR A 56 -15.94 -4.53 5.21
N ALA A 57 -16.29 -5.31 6.23
CA ALA A 57 -15.80 -5.07 7.59
C ALA A 57 -14.32 -5.47 7.68
N VAL A 58 -13.43 -4.48 7.67
CA VAL A 58 -11.99 -4.68 7.77
C VAL A 58 -11.60 -4.80 9.24
N LYS A 59 -11.10 -5.97 9.64
CA LYS A 59 -10.63 -6.22 11.02
C LYS A 59 -9.13 -6.06 11.19
N VAL A 60 -8.36 -6.44 10.17
CA VAL A 60 -6.91 -6.49 10.21
C VAL A 60 -6.37 -6.00 8.87
N VAL A 61 -5.41 -5.10 8.92
CA VAL A 61 -4.56 -4.71 7.79
C VAL A 61 -3.14 -5.16 8.12
N ARG A 62 -2.50 -5.85 7.18
CA ARG A 62 -1.08 -6.26 7.31
C ARG A 62 -0.31 -5.63 6.17
N VAL A 63 0.72 -4.86 6.52
CA VAL A 63 1.64 -4.24 5.56
C VAL A 63 2.98 -4.95 5.68
N THR A 64 3.55 -5.32 4.54
CA THR A 64 4.91 -5.90 4.47
C THR A 64 5.78 -4.88 3.77
N THR A 65 6.86 -4.45 4.42
CA THR A 65 7.80 -3.47 3.87
C THR A 65 8.98 -4.18 3.20
N ARG A 66 9.60 -3.49 2.24
CA ARG A 66 10.82 -3.98 1.59
C ARG A 66 11.98 -3.96 2.59
N GLY A 67 12.59 -5.12 2.83
CA GLY A 67 13.63 -5.29 3.85
C GLY A 67 15.07 -5.39 3.31
N CYS A 68 15.28 -5.32 2.00
CA CYS A 68 16.59 -5.53 1.38
C CYS A 68 17.30 -4.24 0.93
N CYS A 69 18.60 -4.37 0.65
CA CYS A 69 19.38 -3.44 -0.18
C CYS A 69 19.51 -2.00 0.32
N GLY A 70 19.37 -1.76 1.63
CA GLY A 70 19.56 -0.41 2.21
C GLY A 70 18.52 0.61 1.76
N HIS A 71 17.34 0.14 1.32
CA HIS A 71 16.23 1.05 1.01
C HIS A 71 15.83 1.83 2.26
N GLN A 72 15.47 3.11 2.04
CA GLN A 72 14.93 3.93 3.12
C GLN A 72 13.63 3.27 3.61
N PRO A 73 13.51 3.03 4.93
CA PRO A 73 12.30 2.45 5.45
C PRO A 73 11.16 3.46 5.30
N LEU A 74 9.93 2.96 5.28
CA LEU A 74 8.78 3.83 5.10
C LEU A 74 8.65 4.73 6.33
N GLN A 75 8.32 5.99 6.11
CA GLN A 75 8.18 6.98 7.17
C GLN A 75 6.76 7.52 7.21
N ASP A 76 6.25 7.77 8.42
CA ASP A 76 4.99 8.47 8.67
C ASP A 76 3.78 7.86 7.92
N ILE A 77 3.59 6.55 8.06
CA ILE A 77 2.51 5.84 7.35
C ILE A 77 1.16 6.09 8.03
N GLU A 78 0.18 6.50 7.23
CA GLU A 78 -1.24 6.49 7.59
C GLU A 78 -1.99 5.35 6.89
N ILE A 79 -2.77 4.58 7.65
CA ILE A 79 -3.70 3.58 7.12
C ILE A 79 -5.12 4.09 7.32
N ARG A 80 -5.82 4.31 6.21
CA ARG A 80 -7.22 4.76 6.20
C ARG A 80 -8.09 3.74 5.49
N VAL A 81 -9.28 3.48 6.04
CA VAL A 81 -10.26 2.54 5.46
C VAL A 81 -11.62 3.20 5.43
N GLY A 82 -12.24 3.27 4.25
CA GLY A 82 -13.57 3.83 4.09
C GLY A 82 -14.08 3.73 2.66
N ASN A 83 -15.23 4.34 2.40
CA ASN A 83 -15.96 4.23 1.15
C ASN A 83 -15.76 5.42 0.19
N SER A 84 -14.93 6.40 0.58
CA SER A 84 -14.62 7.57 -0.25
C SER A 84 -13.50 7.22 -1.24
N SER A 85 -13.83 7.20 -2.53
CA SER A 85 -12.87 6.92 -3.62
C SER A 85 -12.22 8.17 -4.21
N THR A 86 -12.81 9.35 -4.00
CA THR A 86 -12.36 10.65 -4.52
C THR A 86 -11.58 11.47 -3.49
N GLU A 87 -12.00 11.42 -2.22
CA GLU A 87 -11.35 12.15 -1.13
C GLU A 87 -10.80 11.14 -0.11
N LEU A 88 -9.56 10.67 -0.33
CA LEU A 88 -8.94 9.62 0.49
C LEU A 88 -8.83 10.02 1.96
N GLN A 89 -8.65 11.31 2.25
CA GLN A 89 -8.53 11.86 3.60
C GLN A 89 -9.83 11.82 4.41
N ARG A 90 -11.00 11.68 3.75
CA ARG A 90 -12.28 11.46 4.44
C ARG A 90 -12.43 10.06 5.01
N ASN A 91 -11.66 9.11 4.51
CA ASN A 91 -11.70 7.76 5.05
C ASN A 91 -11.14 7.78 6.48
N PRO A 92 -11.85 7.16 7.45
CA PRO A 92 -11.40 7.07 8.83
C PRO A 92 -9.97 6.54 8.95
N LEU A 93 -9.19 7.17 9.85
CA LEU A 93 -7.86 6.70 10.21
C LEU A 93 -7.99 5.44 11.06
N CYS A 94 -7.43 4.33 10.58
CA CYS A 94 -7.40 3.06 11.29
C CYS A 94 -6.10 2.87 12.08
N ALA A 95 -4.99 3.35 11.53
CA ALA A 95 -3.69 3.33 12.20
C ALA A 95 -2.80 4.46 11.66
N TRP A 96 -1.95 4.99 12.52
CA TRP A 96 -0.89 5.93 12.17
C TRP A 96 0.40 5.48 12.84
N PHE A 97 1.45 5.39 12.04
CA PHE A 97 2.78 5.01 12.46
C PHE A 97 3.74 6.18 12.20
N PRO A 98 3.92 7.06 13.20
CA PRO A 98 4.88 8.16 13.08
C PRO A 98 6.31 7.62 13.10
N GLY A 99 7.19 8.23 12.31
CA GLY A 99 8.58 7.82 12.16
C GLY A 99 8.77 6.61 11.24
N THR A 100 9.89 5.93 11.41
CA THR A 100 10.40 4.93 10.46
C THR A 100 9.92 3.51 10.79
N ILE A 101 9.44 2.77 9.78
CA ILE A 101 9.00 1.37 9.86
C ILE A 101 9.83 0.48 8.94
#